data_AF-A0A6P0XDQ2-F1
#
_entry.id   AF-A0A6P0XDQ2-F1
#
_cell.length_a   1.000
_cell.length_b   1.000
_cell.length_c   1.000
_cell.angle_alpha   90.00
_cell.angle_beta   90.00
_cell.angle_gamma   90.00
#
_symmetry.space_group_name_H-M   'P 1'
#
loop_
_entity.id
_entity.type
_entity.pdbx_description
1 polymer ?
#
loop_
_entity_poly.entity_id
_entity_poly.type
_entity_poly.pdbx_seq_one_letter_code
_entity_poly.pdbx_strand_id
1 'polypeptide(L)'
;MKYKEVYDLSSKFSPPKIDLRMAEILDSYGDESHAKLPINHNRPEDVTREEFDYYGWIYPFMEVEDILFYFYPILIEYEKDKKFDCIDSFMYTTDRAISDIQKRLEPHEREALKLGLTRIWEIGGNDYADWHQCPNLQRFIGISV
;
A
#
# COMPACT_ATOMS: atom_id res chain seq x y z
N MET A 1 2.03 3.96 -19.02
CA MET A 1 1.70 3.67 -17.61
C MET A 1 2.02 4.90 -16.79
N LYS A 2 1.13 5.33 -15.92
CA LYS A 2 1.41 6.45 -15.02
C LYS A 2 2.39 5.97 -13.94
N TYR A 3 3.25 6.85 -13.41
CA TYR A 3 4.21 6.51 -12.35
C TYR A 3 5.01 5.23 -12.63
N LYS A 4 5.70 5.16 -13.77
CA LYS A 4 6.36 3.93 -14.26
C LYS A 4 7.33 3.35 -13.22
N GLU A 5 8.08 4.19 -12.54
CA GLU A 5 9.06 3.78 -11.53
C GLU A 5 8.39 3.10 -10.32
N VAL A 6 7.22 3.59 -9.91
CA VAL A 6 6.42 3.00 -8.83
C VAL A 6 5.82 1.68 -9.28
N TYR A 7 5.34 1.61 -10.52
CA TYR A 7 4.88 0.36 -11.10
C TYR A 7 5.99 -0.70 -11.18
N ASP A 8 7.17 -0.32 -11.66
CA ASP A 8 8.31 -1.22 -11.80
C ASP A 8 8.73 -1.76 -10.41
N LEU A 9 8.69 -0.90 -9.38
CA LEU A 9 8.91 -1.30 -7.99
C LEU A 9 7.89 -2.34 -7.54
N SER A 10 6.59 -2.06 -7.68
CA SER A 10 5.53 -3.00 -7.27
C SER A 10 5.58 -4.31 -8.05
N SER A 11 5.90 -4.26 -9.34
CA SER A 11 5.98 -5.44 -10.21
C SER A 11 7.16 -6.36 -9.90
N LYS A 12 8.20 -5.85 -9.23
CA LYS A 12 9.34 -6.65 -8.78
C LYS A 12 8.92 -7.70 -7.75
N PHE A 13 7.91 -7.38 -6.93
CA PHE A 13 7.40 -8.27 -5.91
C PHE A 13 6.29 -9.12 -6.55
N SER A 14 6.66 -10.28 -7.10
CA SER A 14 5.73 -11.28 -7.67
C SER A 14 4.67 -11.71 -6.63
N PRO A 15 3.54 -12.36 -7.03
CA PRO A 15 2.25 -12.28 -6.36
C PRO A 15 2.34 -12.29 -4.83
N PRO A 16 1.56 -11.44 -4.14
CA PRO A 16 1.68 -11.28 -2.70
C PRO A 16 1.52 -12.64 -2.01
N LYS A 17 2.44 -12.94 -1.09
CA LYS A 17 2.40 -14.16 -0.28
C LYS A 17 1.15 -14.18 0.59
N ILE A 18 0.80 -13.02 1.12
CA ILE A 18 -0.46 -12.77 1.82
C ILE A 18 -1.22 -11.74 0.99
N ASP A 19 -2.20 -12.22 0.22
CA ASP A 19 -3.12 -11.33 -0.47
C ASP A 19 -4.15 -10.72 0.48
N LEU A 20 -4.97 -9.79 -0.01
CA LEU A 20 -6.02 -9.16 0.77
C LEU A 20 -6.97 -10.21 1.40
N ARG A 21 -7.44 -11.20 0.65
CA ARG A 21 -8.32 -12.23 1.21
C ARG A 21 -7.63 -13.03 2.32
N MET A 22 -6.36 -13.39 2.14
CA MET A 22 -5.61 -14.13 3.16
C MET A 22 -5.40 -13.30 4.43
N ALA A 23 -5.11 -12.00 4.29
CA ALA A 23 -4.98 -11.12 5.44
C ALA A 23 -6.32 -10.95 6.20
N GLU A 24 -7.48 -10.97 5.51
CA GLU A 24 -8.81 -10.96 6.15
C GLU A 24 -9.02 -12.21 7.00
N ILE A 25 -8.65 -13.37 6.46
CA ILE A 25 -8.75 -14.64 7.17
C ILE A 25 -7.86 -14.62 8.42
N LEU A 26 -6.66 -14.04 8.32
CA LEU A 26 -5.75 -13.91 9.48
C LEU A 26 -6.32 -12.97 10.55
N ASP A 27 -6.89 -11.83 10.17
CA ASP A 27 -7.56 -10.90 11.09
C ASP A 27 -8.75 -11.56 11.79
N SER A 28 -9.50 -12.36 11.03
CA SER A 28 -10.66 -13.13 11.51
C SER A 28 -10.29 -14.42 12.26
N TYR A 29 -9.03 -14.58 12.71
CA TYR A 29 -8.55 -15.77 13.43
C TYR A 29 -8.78 -17.11 12.70
N GLY A 30 -8.75 -17.09 11.37
CA GLY A 30 -9.03 -18.23 10.51
C GLY A 30 -10.49 -18.39 10.08
N ASP A 31 -11.40 -17.51 10.52
CA ASP A 31 -12.78 -17.52 10.04
C ASP A 31 -12.88 -16.92 8.62
N GLU A 32 -13.43 -17.70 7.70
CA GLU A 32 -13.62 -17.29 6.30
C GLU A 32 -15.01 -16.68 6.04
N SER A 33 -15.81 -16.43 7.07
CA SER A 33 -17.18 -15.88 6.94
C SER A 33 -17.22 -14.53 6.23
N HIS A 34 -16.18 -13.71 6.36
CA HIS A 34 -16.03 -12.39 5.72
C HIS A 34 -15.08 -12.40 4.50
N ALA A 35 -14.33 -13.48 4.28
CA ALA A 35 -13.38 -13.63 3.17
C ALA A 35 -14.01 -14.21 1.88
N LYS A 36 -15.04 -13.54 1.35
CA LYS A 36 -15.88 -14.08 0.25
C LYS A 36 -15.45 -13.67 -1.16
N LEU A 37 -14.91 -12.47 -1.34
CA LEU A 37 -14.45 -11.99 -2.64
C LEU A 37 -13.16 -12.74 -3.03
N PRO A 38 -13.11 -13.44 -4.17
CA PRO A 38 -11.89 -14.10 -4.64
C PRO A 38 -10.86 -13.08 -5.09
N ILE A 39 -9.58 -13.38 -4.90
CA ILE A 39 -8.46 -12.51 -5.26
C ILE A 39 -7.56 -13.23 -6.27
N ASN A 40 -7.14 -12.51 -7.31
CA ASN A 40 -6.19 -13.02 -8.32
C ASN A 40 -5.15 -11.96 -8.70
N HIS A 41 -4.33 -11.56 -7.74
CA HIS A 41 -3.33 -10.51 -7.91
C HIS A 41 -2.00 -11.05 -8.44
N ASN A 42 -1.90 -11.33 -9.74
CA ASN A 42 -0.62 -11.76 -10.32
C ASN A 42 0.30 -10.58 -10.64
N ARG A 43 -0.29 -9.42 -10.89
CA ARG A 43 0.37 -8.18 -11.24
C ARG A 43 -0.30 -7.00 -10.56
N PRO A 44 0.39 -5.86 -10.39
CA PRO A 44 -0.20 -4.67 -9.79
C PRO A 44 -1.47 -4.20 -10.52
N GLU A 45 -1.56 -4.38 -11.85
CA GLU A 45 -2.76 -4.03 -12.63
C GLU A 45 -3.96 -4.98 -12.44
N ASP A 46 -3.76 -6.15 -11.83
CA ASP A 46 -4.84 -7.10 -11.56
C ASP A 46 -5.65 -6.69 -10.32
N VAL A 47 -5.10 -5.80 -9.48
CA VAL A 47 -5.75 -5.31 -8.26
C VAL A 47 -6.83 -4.30 -8.63
N THR A 48 -8.04 -4.53 -8.15
CA THR A 48 -9.22 -3.72 -8.44
C THR A 48 -9.63 -2.88 -7.23
N ARG A 49 -10.38 -1.80 -7.50
CA ARG A 49 -10.97 -0.97 -6.45
C ARG A 49 -11.95 -1.76 -5.57
N GLU A 50 -12.73 -2.66 -6.14
CA GLU A 50 -13.70 -3.49 -5.41
C GLU A 50 -13.00 -4.33 -4.32
N GLU A 51 -11.83 -4.89 -4.64
CA GLU A 51 -11.05 -5.68 -3.69
C GLU A 51 -10.51 -4.83 -2.54
N PHE A 52 -10.09 -3.59 -2.81
CA PHE A 52 -9.68 -2.66 -1.77
C PHE A 52 -10.85 -2.16 -0.91
N ASP A 53 -12.01 -1.90 -1.50
CA ASP A 53 -13.19 -1.50 -0.72
C ASP A 53 -13.67 -2.65 0.18
N TYR A 54 -13.50 -3.89 -0.28
CA TYR A 54 -13.92 -5.09 0.46
C TYR A 54 -12.92 -5.49 1.54
N TYR A 55 -11.61 -5.40 1.28
CA TYR A 55 -10.54 -5.90 2.15
C TYR A 55 -9.46 -4.85 2.52
N GLY A 56 -9.71 -3.56 2.34
CA GLY A 56 -8.66 -2.54 2.50
C GLY A 56 -8.16 -2.31 3.94
N TRP A 57 -8.73 -2.98 4.94
CA TRP A 57 -8.49 -2.64 6.34
C TRP A 57 -7.35 -3.43 7.00
N ILE A 58 -6.84 -4.44 6.31
CA ILE A 58 -6.07 -5.59 6.85
C ILE A 58 -4.60 -5.63 6.39
N TYR A 59 -4.07 -4.51 5.87
CA TYR A 59 -2.64 -4.36 5.59
C TYR A 59 -1.70 -4.69 6.77
N PRO A 60 -2.07 -4.54 8.06
CA PRO A 60 -1.19 -4.89 9.18
C PRO A 60 -0.68 -6.34 9.22
N PHE A 61 -1.38 -7.25 8.54
CA PHE A 61 -1.05 -8.69 8.45
C PHE A 61 -0.15 -9.04 7.26
N MET A 62 0.13 -8.08 6.39
CA MET A 62 0.93 -8.29 5.19
C MET A 62 2.43 -8.21 5.47
N GLU A 63 3.22 -8.99 4.71
CA GLU A 63 4.67 -8.88 4.71
C GLU A 63 5.14 -7.62 3.95
N VAL A 64 6.40 -7.24 4.14
CA VAL A 64 7.00 -6.07 3.47
C VAL A 64 6.87 -6.14 1.95
N GLU A 65 7.14 -7.31 1.36
CA GLU A 65 7.01 -7.52 -0.08
C GLU A 65 5.57 -7.36 -0.58
N ASP A 66 4.59 -7.79 0.21
CA ASP A 66 3.18 -7.71 -0.13
C ASP A 66 2.72 -6.24 -0.12
N ILE A 67 3.14 -5.47 0.88
CA ILE A 67 2.89 -4.01 0.95
C ILE A 67 3.46 -3.30 -0.30
N LEU A 68 4.68 -3.67 -0.71
CA LEU A 68 5.34 -3.08 -1.88
C LEU A 68 4.64 -3.46 -3.20
N PHE A 69 4.08 -4.68 -3.28
CA PHE A 69 3.24 -5.07 -4.41
C PHE A 69 1.98 -4.19 -4.53
N TYR A 70 1.28 -3.92 -3.41
CA TYR A 70 0.08 -3.08 -3.40
C TYR A 70 0.35 -1.57 -3.55
N PHE A 71 1.60 -1.13 -3.49
CA PHE A 71 1.92 0.30 -3.46
C PHE A 71 1.46 1.06 -4.72
N TYR A 72 1.74 0.53 -5.92
CA TYR A 72 1.27 1.12 -7.16
C TYR A 72 -0.26 1.18 -7.28
N PRO A 73 -1.02 0.08 -7.10
CA PRO A 73 -2.48 0.14 -7.22
C PRO A 73 -3.11 1.05 -6.16
N ILE A 74 -2.56 1.12 -4.94
CA ILE A 74 -2.98 2.10 -3.93
C ILE A 74 -2.83 3.53 -4.46
N LEU A 75 -1.65 3.89 -4.99
CA LEU A 75 -1.40 5.23 -5.51
C LEU A 75 -2.38 5.58 -6.64
N ILE A 76 -2.66 4.64 -7.54
CA ILE A 76 -3.57 4.85 -8.67
C ILE A 76 -5.02 5.04 -8.20
N GLU A 77 -5.51 4.20 -7.29
CA GLU A 77 -6.87 4.32 -6.79
C GLU A 77 -7.07 5.55 -5.92
N TYR A 78 -6.07 5.90 -5.10
CA TYR A 78 -6.09 7.13 -4.29
C TYR A 78 -6.10 8.40 -5.15
N GLU A 79 -5.38 8.40 -6.26
CA GLU A 79 -5.38 9.53 -7.18
C GLU A 79 -6.73 9.73 -7.87
N LYS A 80 -7.43 8.63 -8.20
CA LYS A 80 -8.76 8.68 -8.79
C LYS A 80 -9.80 9.20 -7.80
N ASP A 81 -9.70 8.79 -6.54
CA ASP A 81 -10.63 9.16 -5.49
C ASP A 81 -9.90 9.31 -4.15
N LYS A 82 -9.84 10.53 -3.64
CA LYS A 82 -9.18 10.85 -2.38
C LYS A 82 -9.95 10.34 -1.15
N LYS A 83 -11.21 9.93 -1.31
CA LYS A 83 -12.00 9.27 -0.26
C LYS A 83 -11.78 7.76 -0.24
N PHE A 84 -10.58 7.34 -0.59
CA PHE A 84 -10.21 5.94 -0.62
C PHE A 84 -9.94 5.47 0.80
N ASP A 85 -10.97 4.89 1.40
CA ASP A 85 -11.03 4.55 2.83
C ASP A 85 -9.84 3.73 3.34
N CYS A 86 -9.22 2.90 2.50
CA CYS A 86 -8.13 2.04 2.92
C CYS A 86 -6.75 2.71 2.97
N ILE A 87 -6.63 3.96 2.52
CA ILE A 87 -5.33 4.66 2.42
C ILE A 87 -4.66 4.77 3.79
N ASP A 88 -5.42 5.06 4.84
CA ASP A 88 -4.88 5.24 6.19
C ASP A 88 -4.30 3.94 6.74
N SER A 89 -5.01 2.82 6.59
CA SER A 89 -4.49 1.49 7.02
C SER A 89 -3.21 1.11 6.27
N PHE A 90 -3.17 1.40 4.96
CA PHE A 90 -1.96 1.21 4.16
C PHE A 90 -0.80 2.09 4.65
N MET A 91 -1.08 3.37 4.95
CA MET A 91 -0.08 4.32 5.44
C MET A 91 0.48 3.93 6.80
N TYR A 92 -0.37 3.55 7.77
CA TYR A 92 0.09 3.10 9.09
C TYR A 92 0.98 1.87 8.99
N THR A 93 0.59 0.92 8.15
CA THR A 93 1.37 -0.30 7.92
C THR A 93 2.72 0.04 7.27
N THR A 94 2.72 0.90 6.25
CA THR A 94 3.94 1.33 5.56
C THR A 94 4.85 2.13 6.48
N ASP A 95 4.30 3.01 7.32
CA ASP A 95 5.04 3.81 8.30
C ASP A 95 5.78 2.90 9.30
N ARG A 96 5.08 1.92 9.86
CA ARG A 96 5.66 0.92 10.76
C ARG A 96 6.78 0.13 10.08
N ALA A 97 6.60 -0.22 8.81
CA ALA A 97 7.51 -1.07 8.05
C ALA A 97 8.65 -0.31 7.34
N ILE A 98 8.64 1.03 7.31
CA ILE A 98 9.49 1.83 6.40
C ILE A 98 10.99 1.61 6.61
N SER A 99 11.42 1.33 7.84
CA SER A 99 12.82 1.02 8.14
C SER A 99 13.26 -0.30 7.50
N ASP A 100 12.40 -1.31 7.54
CA ASP A 100 12.69 -2.63 6.97
C ASP A 100 12.52 -2.63 5.45
N ILE A 101 11.54 -1.89 4.93
CA ILE A 101 11.42 -1.59 3.50
C ILE A 101 12.73 -1.00 2.98
N GLN A 102 13.24 0.06 3.62
CA GLN A 102 14.47 0.73 3.17
C GLN A 102 15.72 -0.17 3.17
N LYS A 103 15.77 -1.19 4.03
CA LYS A 103 16.90 -2.15 4.05
C LYS A 103 16.83 -3.16 2.91
N ARG A 104 15.63 -3.46 2.41
CA ARG A 104 15.40 -4.45 1.33
C ARG A 104 15.48 -3.84 -0.07
N LEU A 105 15.33 -2.52 -0.18
CA LEU A 105 15.30 -1.80 -1.44
C LEU A 105 16.68 -1.29 -1.87
N GLU A 106 16.97 -1.46 -3.16
CA GLU A 106 18.11 -0.82 -3.80
C GLU A 106 17.96 0.72 -3.80
N PRO A 107 19.05 1.50 -3.99
CA PRO A 107 18.95 2.96 -4.00
C PRO A 107 17.89 3.51 -4.96
N HIS A 108 17.82 3.01 -6.20
CA HIS A 108 16.84 3.47 -7.19
C HIS A 108 15.39 3.08 -6.83
N GLU A 109 15.20 1.98 -6.11
CA GLU A 109 13.90 1.51 -5.63
C GLU A 109 13.41 2.37 -4.45
N ARG A 110 14.32 2.81 -3.58
CA ARG A 110 14.01 3.78 -2.53
C ARG A 110 13.56 5.11 -3.10
N GLU A 111 14.17 5.57 -4.19
CA GLU A 111 13.71 6.76 -4.89
C GLU A 111 12.32 6.57 -5.51
N ALA A 112 12.03 5.40 -6.08
CA ALA A 112 10.68 5.07 -6.57
C ALA A 112 9.63 5.06 -5.44
N LEU A 113 9.96 4.46 -4.29
CA LEU A 113 9.11 4.49 -3.09
C LEU A 113 8.86 5.93 -2.61
N LYS A 114 9.93 6.72 -2.52
CA LYS A 114 9.87 8.12 -2.10
C LYS A 114 9.03 8.95 -3.07
N LEU A 115 9.18 8.73 -4.37
CA LEU A 115 8.37 9.37 -5.41
C LEU A 115 6.89 9.06 -5.19
N GLY A 116 6.52 7.78 -5.01
CA GLY A 116 5.12 7.39 -4.80
C GLY A 116 4.52 8.00 -3.51
N LEU A 117 5.25 7.98 -2.40
CA LEU A 117 4.80 8.56 -1.13
C LEU A 117 4.66 10.08 -1.22
N THR A 118 5.57 10.75 -1.94
CA THR A 118 5.47 12.18 -2.23
C THR A 118 4.22 12.48 -3.05
N ARG A 119 3.85 11.61 -4.01
CA ARG A 119 2.60 11.79 -4.77
C ARG A 119 1.36 11.62 -3.90
N ILE A 120 1.33 10.63 -3.01
CA ILE A 120 0.22 10.47 -2.05
C ILE A 120 0.07 11.76 -1.22
N TRP A 121 1.18 12.32 -0.73
CA TRP A 121 1.17 13.61 -0.03
C TRP A 121 0.60 14.75 -0.89
N GLU A 122 1.07 14.92 -2.13
CA GLU A 122 0.60 15.97 -3.03
C GLU A 122 -0.89 15.84 -3.40
N ILE A 123 -1.42 14.61 -3.45
CA ILE A 123 -2.83 14.33 -3.76
C ILE A 123 -3.71 14.71 -2.57
N GLY A 124 -3.39 14.18 -1.39
CA GLY A 124 -4.27 14.20 -0.23
C GLY A 124 -3.99 15.28 0.80
N GLY A 125 -2.72 15.64 0.98
CA GLY A 125 -2.29 16.38 2.16
C GLY A 125 -2.77 15.69 3.45
N ASN A 126 -3.02 16.48 4.49
CA ASN A 126 -3.53 15.99 5.78
C ASN A 126 -5.04 15.73 5.81
N ASP A 127 -5.79 16.24 4.84
CA ASP A 127 -7.26 16.22 4.90
C ASP A 127 -7.84 14.88 4.41
N TYR A 128 -7.05 14.09 3.66
CA TYR A 128 -7.51 12.88 2.97
C TYR A 128 -6.60 11.67 3.21
N ALA A 129 -5.55 11.82 4.00
CA ALA A 129 -4.59 10.79 4.36
C ALA A 129 -3.99 11.18 5.72
N ASP A 130 -3.97 10.26 6.67
CA ASP A 130 -3.52 10.56 8.04
C ASP A 130 -1.99 10.58 8.16
N TRP A 131 -1.38 11.57 7.50
CA TRP A 131 0.05 11.82 7.60
C TRP A 131 0.48 12.19 9.02
N HIS A 132 -0.40 12.80 9.83
CA HIS A 132 -0.08 13.21 11.20
C HIS A 132 0.32 12.00 12.07
N GLN A 133 -0.31 10.84 11.83
CA GLN A 133 0.02 9.58 12.52
C GLN A 133 1.19 8.82 11.87
N CYS A 134 1.80 9.32 10.79
CA CYS A 134 2.86 8.65 10.04
C CYS A 134 4.22 9.38 10.07
N PRO A 135 4.86 9.55 11.25
CA PRO A 135 6.08 10.36 11.40
C PRO A 135 7.31 9.74 10.72
N ASN A 136 7.36 8.43 10.50
CA ASN A 136 8.47 7.80 9.79
C ASN A 136 8.38 8.06 8.28
N LEU A 137 7.17 8.02 7.72
CA LEU A 137 6.93 8.42 6.33
C LEU A 137 7.21 9.90 6.11
N GLN A 138 6.73 10.77 7.00
CA GLN A 138 7.02 12.21 6.92
C GLN A 138 8.53 12.48 6.83
N ARG A 139 9.33 11.84 7.71
CA ARG A 139 10.79 11.94 7.69
C ARG A 139 11.42 11.39 6.41
N PHE A 140 10.87 10.29 5.88
CA PHE A 140 11.39 9.65 4.67
C PHE A 140 11.21 10.54 3.43
N ILE A 141 10.06 11.20 3.28
CA ILE A 141 9.81 12.11 2.15
C ILE A 141 10.24 13.56 2.40
N GLY A 142 10.57 13.92 3.64
CA GLY A 142 11.12 15.23 4.00
C GLY A 142 10.05 16.30 4.21
N ILE A 143 8.87 15.92 4.71
CA ILE A 143 7.80 16.86 5.07
C ILE A 143 7.65 16.94 6.60
N SER A 144 6.94 17.97 7.06
CA SER A 144 6.51 18.13 8.45
C SER A 144 5.05 18.55 8.44
N VAL A 145 4.21 17.82 9.18
CA VAL A 145 2.77 18.00 9.27
C VAL A 145 2.38 18.55 10.63
#